data_AF-A0A1Q7HZQ7-F1
#
_entry.id   AF-A0A1Q7HZQ7-F1
#
_cell.length_a   1.000
_cell.length_b   1.000
_cell.length_c   1.000
_cell.angle_alpha   90.00
_cell.angle_beta   90.00
_cell.angle_gamma   90.00
#
_symmetry.space_group_name_H-M   'P 1'
#
loop_
_entity.id
_entity.type
_entity.pdbx_description
1 polymer ?
#
loop_
_entity_poly.entity_id
_entity_poly.type
_entity_poly.pdbx_seq_one_letter_code
_entity_poly.pdbx_strand_id
1 'polypeptide(L)'
;MVSLVLLVLAAACGTRATPAEADAGQAAKTCEQSALPLISSYAASLALAGAFLRPAGVVAHWEETKNLPDGPHVVRSRWRDYPADSRVALCYYDASFDKYSPPGPPGHRTSGFDRAFVLVGPDGATVLDHIGTKTTTPIFAP
;
A
#
# COMPACT_ATOMS: atom_id res chain seq x y z
N MET A 1 -30.31 -46.18 -36.63
CA MET A 1 -30.39 -44.70 -36.69
C MET A 1 -29.44 -44.17 -35.63
N VAL A 2 -28.30 -43.62 -36.05
CA VAL A 2 -27.25 -43.09 -35.17
C VAL A 2 -27.60 -41.64 -34.87
N SER A 3 -27.91 -41.31 -33.61
CA SER A 3 -28.18 -39.93 -33.21
C SER A 3 -26.91 -39.34 -32.59
N LEU A 4 -26.44 -38.29 -33.25
CA LEU A 4 -25.19 -37.56 -33.04
C LEU A 4 -25.24 -36.80 -31.70
N VAL A 5 -24.36 -37.11 -30.76
CA VAL A 5 -24.15 -36.28 -29.56
C VAL A 5 -23.24 -35.12 -29.97
N LEU A 6 -23.80 -33.91 -30.10
CA LEU A 6 -23.02 -32.69 -30.28
C LEU A 6 -22.26 -32.37 -28.99
N LEU A 7 -20.94 -32.56 -28.98
CA LEU A 7 -20.05 -31.91 -28.03
C LEU A 7 -19.96 -30.42 -28.39
N VAL A 8 -20.57 -29.57 -27.56
CA VAL A 8 -20.32 -28.13 -27.58
C VAL A 8 -18.97 -27.89 -26.89
N LEU A 9 -17.91 -27.64 -27.67
CA LEU A 9 -16.66 -27.09 -27.14
C LEU A 9 -16.90 -25.64 -26.75
N ALA A 10 -17.12 -25.38 -25.46
CA ALA A 10 -17.00 -24.04 -24.91
C ALA A 10 -15.51 -23.66 -24.89
N ALA A 11 -15.08 -22.88 -25.87
CA ALA A 11 -13.77 -22.24 -25.87
C ALA A 11 -13.74 -21.20 -24.74
N ALA A 12 -13.31 -21.62 -23.54
CA ALA A 12 -13.01 -20.72 -22.45
C ALA A 12 -11.76 -19.89 -22.84
N CYS A 13 -12.00 -18.71 -23.42
CA CYS A 13 -10.98 -17.68 -23.61
C CYS A 13 -10.64 -17.13 -22.22
N GLY A 14 -9.84 -17.87 -21.45
CA GLY A 14 -9.38 -17.46 -20.13
C GLY A 14 -8.25 -16.46 -20.27
N THR A 15 -8.55 -15.16 -20.16
CA THR A 15 -7.53 -14.12 -20.02
C THR A 15 -6.79 -14.38 -18.70
N ARG A 16 -5.57 -14.91 -18.76
CA ARG A 16 -4.70 -15.00 -17.58
C ARG A 16 -4.20 -13.60 -17.28
N ALA A 17 -4.49 -13.10 -16.07
CA ALA A 17 -3.86 -11.89 -15.57
C ALA A 17 -2.35 -12.06 -15.61
N THR A 18 -1.65 -11.02 -16.05
CA THR A 18 -0.19 -10.98 -15.96
C THR A 18 0.23 -11.01 -14.49
N PRO A 19 1.46 -11.46 -14.18
CA PRO A 19 1.97 -11.43 -12.79
C PRO A 19 1.88 -10.04 -12.14
N ALA A 20 2.10 -8.98 -12.93
CA ALA A 20 2.01 -7.60 -12.44
C ALA A 20 0.56 -7.20 -12.08
N GLU A 21 -0.43 -7.60 -12.88
CA GLU A 21 -1.85 -7.35 -12.58
C GLU A 21 -2.32 -8.16 -11.37
N ALA A 22 -1.85 -9.41 -11.24
CA ALA A 22 -2.14 -10.23 -10.06
C ALA A 22 -1.57 -9.61 -8.78
N ASP A 23 -0.33 -9.12 -8.83
CA ASP A 23 0.32 -8.43 -7.70
C ASP A 23 -0.41 -7.13 -7.34
N ALA A 24 -0.83 -6.33 -8.34
CA ALA A 24 -1.60 -5.11 -8.10
C ALA A 24 -2.97 -5.40 -7.48
N GLY A 25 -3.68 -6.42 -7.98
CA GLY A 25 -4.96 -6.85 -7.42
C GLY A 25 -4.83 -7.38 -6.00
N GLN A 26 -3.74 -8.10 -5.70
CA GLN A 26 -3.45 -8.57 -4.35
C GLN A 26 -3.07 -7.42 -3.42
N ALA A 27 -2.27 -6.46 -3.88
CA ALA A 27 -1.93 -5.25 -3.11
C ALA A 27 -3.19 -4.49 -2.71
N ALA A 28 -4.10 -4.24 -3.66
CA ALA A 28 -5.33 -3.51 -3.42
C ALA A 28 -6.20 -4.20 -2.35
N LYS A 29 -6.37 -5.52 -2.45
CA LYS A 29 -7.08 -6.31 -1.43
C LYS A 29 -6.44 -6.20 -0.05
N THR A 30 -5.12 -6.33 0.05
CA THR A 30 -4.40 -6.18 1.33
C THR A 30 -4.59 -4.78 1.91
N CYS A 31 -4.54 -3.74 1.07
CA CYS A 31 -4.79 -2.37 1.51
C CYS A 31 -6.22 -2.22 2.05
N GLU A 32 -7.24 -2.64 1.29
CA GLU A 32 -8.65 -2.58 1.70
C GLU A 32 -8.94 -3.34 3.00
N GLN A 33 -8.32 -4.50 3.19
CA GLN A 33 -8.59 -5.37 4.35
C GLN A 33 -7.82 -4.95 5.60
N SER A 34 -6.56 -4.57 5.46
CA SER A 34 -5.65 -4.36 6.61
C SER A 34 -5.39 -2.90 6.89
N ALA A 35 -5.13 -2.09 5.85
CA ALA A 35 -4.75 -0.68 6.03
C ALA A 35 -5.97 0.24 6.22
N LEU A 36 -7.09 -0.06 5.56
CA LEU A 36 -8.29 0.79 5.60
C LEU A 36 -8.83 1.03 7.03
N PRO A 37 -8.91 0.03 7.93
CA PRO A 37 -9.36 0.25 9.30
C PRO A 37 -8.47 1.22 10.09
N LEU A 38 -7.15 1.15 9.90
CA LEU A 38 -6.20 2.06 10.56
C LEU A 38 -6.40 3.50 10.09
N ILE A 39 -6.53 3.72 8.77
CA ILE A 39 -6.57 5.07 8.22
C ILE A 39 -7.95 5.75 8.37
N SER A 40 -9.01 4.96 8.52
CA SER A 40 -10.39 5.44 8.71
C SER A 40 -10.61 6.20 10.02
N SER A 41 -9.71 6.11 11.01
CA SER A 41 -9.78 6.97 12.20
C SER A 41 -9.47 8.44 11.91
N TYR A 42 -8.81 8.75 10.79
CA TYR A 42 -8.33 10.09 10.46
C TYR A 42 -9.16 10.81 9.39
N ALA A 43 -9.98 10.09 8.62
CA ALA A 43 -10.78 10.64 7.54
C ALA A 43 -12.11 9.89 7.38
N ALA A 44 -13.17 10.62 6.99
CA ALA A 44 -14.50 10.05 6.83
C ALA A 44 -14.74 9.38 5.46
N SER A 45 -13.99 9.78 4.43
CA SER A 45 -14.07 9.24 3.08
C SER A 45 -12.65 9.10 2.54
N LEU A 46 -12.33 7.90 2.07
CA LEU A 46 -10.99 7.50 1.63
C LEU A 46 -11.09 6.88 0.24
N ALA A 47 -10.16 7.26 -0.63
CA ALA A 47 -9.98 6.63 -1.94
C ALA A 47 -8.60 5.98 -1.99
N LEU A 48 -8.53 4.70 -2.36
CA LEU A 48 -7.26 4.03 -2.62
C LEU A 48 -6.64 4.62 -3.89
N ALA A 49 -5.55 5.36 -3.72
CA ALA A 49 -4.88 6.09 -4.80
C ALA A 49 -3.73 5.29 -5.42
N GLY A 50 -3.16 4.34 -4.67
CA GLY A 50 -2.11 3.44 -5.15
C GLY A 50 -1.91 2.25 -4.22
N ALA A 51 -1.59 1.09 -4.80
CA ALA A 51 -1.31 -0.12 -4.06
C ALA A 51 -0.21 -0.92 -4.77
N PHE A 52 0.84 -1.31 -4.05
CA PHE A 52 1.98 -2.07 -4.59
C PHE A 52 2.42 -3.16 -3.64
N LEU A 53 2.86 -4.30 -4.16
CA LEU A 53 3.57 -5.32 -3.38
C LEU A 53 5.07 -5.22 -3.62
N ARG A 54 5.88 -5.10 -2.56
CA ARG A 54 7.34 -5.11 -2.63
C ARG A 54 7.94 -6.14 -1.68
N PRO A 55 9.11 -6.72 -2.01
CA PRO A 55 9.84 -7.56 -1.06
C PRO A 55 10.24 -6.77 0.19
N ALA A 56 10.14 -7.37 1.36
CA ALA A 56 10.49 -6.76 2.64
C ALA A 56 11.94 -6.25 2.66
N GLY A 57 12.87 -6.95 2.01
CA GLY A 57 14.26 -6.53 1.89
C GLY A 57 14.45 -5.25 1.08
N VAL A 58 13.58 -5.01 0.08
CA VAL A 58 13.57 -3.78 -0.73
C VAL A 58 12.97 -2.63 0.08
N VAL A 59 11.84 -2.84 0.74
CA VAL A 59 11.20 -1.82 1.59
C VAL A 59 12.13 -1.41 2.73
N ALA A 60 12.80 -2.38 3.35
CA ALA A 60 13.78 -2.12 4.40
C ALA A 60 14.93 -1.24 3.91
N HIS A 61 15.52 -1.59 2.76
CA HIS A 61 16.60 -0.81 2.17
C HIS A 61 16.16 0.61 1.83
N TRP A 62 14.95 0.77 1.30
CA TRP A 62 14.37 2.08 1.00
C TRP A 62 14.18 2.91 2.27
N GLU A 63 13.57 2.38 3.34
CA GLU A 63 13.40 3.12 4.60
C GLU A 63 14.73 3.58 5.21
N GLU A 64 15.76 2.75 5.08
CA GLU A 64 17.12 3.01 5.60
C GLU A 64 17.88 4.04 4.77
N THR A 65 17.48 4.31 3.51
CA THR A 65 18.23 5.15 2.56
C THR A 65 17.44 6.32 1.94
N LYS A 66 16.13 6.43 2.22
CA LYS A 66 15.24 7.43 1.58
C LYS A 66 15.57 8.88 1.90
N ASN A 67 16.29 9.13 2.99
CA ASN A 67 16.65 10.47 3.44
C ASN A 67 18.09 10.82 3.07
N LEU A 68 18.39 12.11 2.96
CA LEU A 68 19.75 12.61 2.74
C LEU A 68 20.72 12.11 3.84
N PRO A 69 22.03 12.02 3.58
CA PRO A 69 23.01 11.46 4.51
C PRO A 69 22.95 12.04 5.95
N ASP A 70 22.60 13.32 6.08
CA ASP A 70 22.50 14.04 7.36
C ASP A 70 21.07 14.11 7.92
N GLY A 71 20.09 13.50 7.24
CA GLY A 71 18.70 13.47 7.66
C GLY A 71 18.42 12.40 8.73
N PRO A 72 17.29 12.52 9.47
CA PRO A 72 16.84 11.45 10.36
C PRO A 72 16.63 10.18 9.54
N HIS A 73 17.34 9.10 9.84
CA HIS A 73 17.20 7.83 9.14
C HIS A 73 16.73 6.74 10.10
N VAL A 74 15.96 5.80 9.54
CA VAL A 74 15.66 4.56 10.25
C VAL A 74 16.94 3.75 10.29
N VAL A 75 17.54 3.59 11.48
CA VAL A 75 18.82 2.86 11.65
C VAL A 75 18.69 1.38 11.25
N ARG A 76 17.54 0.78 11.54
CA ARG A 76 17.19 -0.57 11.11
C ARG A 76 15.70 -0.63 10.86
N SER A 77 15.32 -0.94 9.62
CA SER A 77 13.91 -1.09 9.29
C SER A 77 13.30 -2.29 10.01
N ARG A 78 12.06 -2.15 10.48
CA ARG A 78 11.27 -3.28 11.01
C ARG A 78 11.06 -4.39 9.97
N TRP A 79 11.12 -4.06 8.68
CA TRP A 79 10.96 -5.04 7.61
C TRP A 79 12.14 -6.02 7.53
N ARG A 80 13.26 -5.72 8.22
CA ARG A 80 14.38 -6.64 8.43
C ARG A 80 14.04 -7.84 9.33
N ASP A 81 12.91 -7.82 10.04
CA ASP A 81 12.45 -8.94 10.86
C ASP A 81 11.72 -10.03 10.06
N TYR A 82 11.44 -9.78 8.77
CA TYR A 82 10.82 -10.73 7.86
C TYR A 82 11.85 -11.30 6.86
N PRO A 83 11.60 -12.48 6.27
CA PRO A 83 12.36 -12.95 5.12
C PRO A 83 12.37 -11.90 4.00
N ALA A 84 13.52 -11.70 3.36
CA ALA A 84 13.74 -10.57 2.44
C ALA A 84 12.79 -10.57 1.22
N ASP A 85 12.29 -11.73 0.82
CA ASP A 85 11.35 -11.96 -0.29
C ASP A 85 9.87 -11.90 0.12
N SER A 86 9.58 -11.84 1.43
CA SER A 86 8.22 -11.70 1.94
C SER A 86 7.59 -10.40 1.47
N ARG A 87 6.28 -10.40 1.21
CA ARG A 87 5.60 -9.27 0.56
C ARG A 87 5.07 -8.27 1.58
N VAL A 88 5.44 -7.02 1.38
CA VAL A 88 4.89 -5.85 2.08
C VAL A 88 4.02 -5.08 1.10
N ALA A 89 2.78 -4.78 1.49
CA ALA A 89 1.90 -3.92 0.69
C ALA A 89 2.13 -2.45 1.04
N LEU A 90 2.25 -1.61 0.02
CA LEU A 90 2.39 -0.18 0.10
C LEU A 90 1.06 0.44 -0.33
N CYS A 91 0.38 1.11 0.60
CA CYS A 91 -0.99 1.58 0.44
C CYS A 91 -1.05 3.11 0.53
N TYR A 92 -1.49 3.75 -0.54
CA TYR A 92 -1.69 5.19 -0.63
C TYR A 92 -3.18 5.51 -0.63
N TYR A 93 -3.61 6.38 0.28
CA TYR A 93 -5.01 6.83 0.34
C TYR A 93 -5.11 8.33 0.18
N ASP A 94 -6.01 8.75 -0.70
CA ASP A 94 -6.43 10.15 -0.84
C ASP A 94 -7.68 10.39 0.01
N ALA A 95 -7.67 11.47 0.79
CA ALA A 95 -8.81 11.93 1.59
C ALA A 95 -8.62 13.39 1.98
N SER A 96 -9.56 13.98 2.74
CA SER A 96 -9.20 15.09 3.64
C SER A 96 -8.81 14.51 5.01
N PHE A 97 -7.59 14.81 5.44
CA PHE A 97 -7.06 14.42 6.75
C PHE A 97 -7.10 15.57 7.77
N ASP A 98 -8.09 16.46 7.70
CA ASP A 98 -8.22 17.62 8.60
C ASP A 98 -8.32 17.26 10.10
N LYS A 99 -8.62 15.99 10.42
CA LYS A 99 -8.65 15.47 11.80
C LYS A 99 -7.30 14.93 12.29
N TYR A 100 -6.33 14.77 11.40
CA TYR A 100 -4.99 14.32 11.76
C TYR A 100 -4.18 15.49 12.32
N SER A 101 -3.72 15.35 13.56
CA SER A 101 -2.78 16.28 14.18
C SER A 101 -1.47 15.51 14.46
N PRO A 102 -0.38 15.76 13.71
CA PRO A 102 0.91 15.17 14.03
C PRO A 102 1.42 15.69 15.37
N PRO A 103 2.31 14.95 16.05
CA PRO A 103 3.04 15.48 17.19
C PRO A 103 3.79 16.75 16.79
N GLY A 104 3.59 17.84 17.54
CA GLY A 104 4.21 19.12 17.25
C GLY A 104 3.83 20.19 18.25
N PRO A 105 4.40 21.40 18.14
CA PRO A 105 4.05 22.52 18.99
C PRO A 105 2.55 22.83 18.91
N PRO A 106 1.91 23.28 20.02
CA PRO A 106 0.51 23.67 20.01
C PRO A 106 0.21 24.71 18.93
N GLY A 107 -0.86 24.50 18.14
CA GLY A 107 -1.29 25.42 17.09
C GLY A 107 -0.76 25.13 15.69
N HIS A 108 0.04 24.06 15.51
CA HIS A 108 0.39 23.58 14.17
C HIS A 108 -0.85 22.99 13.49
N ARG A 109 -1.52 23.80 12.66
CA ARG A 109 -2.62 23.33 11.82
C ARG A 109 -2.08 22.60 10.61
N THR A 110 -2.48 21.36 10.47
CA THR A 110 -2.19 20.47 9.33
C THR A 110 -3.30 20.48 8.30
N SER A 111 -3.87 21.67 8.05
CA SER A 111 -4.84 21.84 6.97
C SER A 111 -4.18 21.53 5.63
N GLY A 112 -4.90 20.81 4.76
CA GLY A 112 -4.44 20.51 3.40
C GLY A 112 -3.65 19.21 3.28
N PHE A 113 -3.59 18.38 4.32
CA PHE A 113 -3.14 17.01 4.18
C PHE A 113 -4.19 16.19 3.43
N ASP A 114 -3.78 15.65 2.30
CA ASP A 114 -4.65 15.01 1.33
C ASP A 114 -4.16 13.64 0.87
N ARG A 115 -3.09 13.11 1.50
CA ARG A 115 -2.61 11.76 1.25
C ARG A 115 -1.98 11.10 2.47
N ALA A 116 -2.31 9.82 2.67
CA ALA A 116 -1.68 8.94 3.64
C ALA A 116 -0.89 7.83 2.97
N PHE A 117 0.20 7.42 3.61
CA PHE A 117 1.01 6.28 3.21
C PHE A 117 1.11 5.26 4.35
N VAL A 118 0.61 4.05 4.10
CA VAL A 118 0.53 2.95 5.05
C VAL A 118 1.24 1.72 4.46
N LEU A 119 2.01 1.03 5.28
CA LEU A 119 2.61 -0.25 4.93
C LEU A 119 1.91 -1.39 5.67
N VAL A 120 1.74 -2.52 4.99
CA VAL A 120 1.16 -3.74 5.57
C VAL A 120 2.15 -4.88 5.43
N GLY A 121 2.50 -5.49 6.56
CA GLY A 121 3.43 -6.61 6.63
C GLY A 121 2.84 -7.93 6.13
N PRO A 122 3.69 -8.96 5.95
CA PRO A 122 3.26 -10.31 5.57
C PRO A 122 2.29 -10.97 6.56
N ASP A 123 2.34 -10.56 7.82
CA ASP A 123 1.48 -10.99 8.92
C ASP A 123 0.18 -10.16 9.04
N GLY A 124 0.00 -9.15 8.18
CA GLY A 124 -1.11 -8.21 8.23
C GLY A 124 -0.89 -7.02 9.18
N ALA A 125 0.26 -6.91 9.84
CA ALA A 125 0.57 -5.77 10.71
C ALA A 125 0.63 -4.48 9.90
N THR A 126 -0.09 -3.45 10.35
CA THR A 126 -0.18 -2.16 9.64
C THR A 126 0.63 -1.08 10.32
N VAL A 127 1.29 -0.27 9.49
CA VAL A 127 2.18 0.80 9.92
C VAL A 127 1.84 2.05 9.13
N LEU A 128 1.33 3.07 9.81
CA LEU A 128 1.22 4.40 9.24
C LEU A 128 2.63 5.00 9.17
N ASP A 129 3.20 5.17 7.97
CA ASP A 129 4.50 5.83 7.80
C ASP A 129 4.33 7.34 7.95
N HIS A 130 3.43 7.94 7.16
CA HIS A 130 3.09 9.35 7.31
C HIS A 130 1.75 9.73 6.66
N ILE A 131 1.24 10.90 7.06
CA ILE A 131 0.16 11.63 6.39
C ILE A 131 0.73 13.00 6.00
N GLY A 132 0.47 13.44 4.78
CA GLY A 132 0.97 14.70 4.27
C GLY A 132 0.17 15.20 3.08
N THR A 133 0.80 16.07 2.30
CA THR A 133 0.23 16.54 1.03
C THR A 133 0.58 15.57 -0.10
N LYS A 134 -0.16 15.59 -1.22
CA LYS A 134 0.19 14.85 -2.45
C LYS A 134 1.56 15.20 -3.00
N THR A 135 2.01 16.45 -2.79
CA THR A 135 3.34 16.92 -3.19
C THR A 135 4.44 16.29 -2.36
N THR A 136 4.24 16.20 -1.05
CA THR A 136 5.22 15.61 -0.12
C THR A 136 5.11 14.09 -0.01
N THR A 137 4.00 13.53 -0.48
CA THR A 137 3.66 12.10 -0.45
C THR A 137 3.39 11.60 -1.88
N PRO A 138 4.38 11.64 -2.78
CA PRO A 138 4.18 11.12 -4.14
C PRO A 138 3.86 9.62 -4.09
N ILE A 139 3.03 9.15 -5.03
CA ILE A 139 2.79 7.71 -5.19
C ILE A 139 3.97 7.13 -5.97
N PHE A 140 4.72 6.24 -5.33
CA PHE A 140 5.77 5.48 -5.99
C PHE A 140 5.97 4.14 -5.28
N ALA A 141 6.59 3.18 -5.98
CA ALA A 141 6.99 1.91 -5.40
C ALA A 141 8.52 1.83 -5.44
N PRO A 142 9.22 1.84 -4.29
CA PRO A 142 10.67 1.75 -4.21
C PRO A 142 11.15 0.35 -4.54
#